data_AF-A0A2W5NDC4-F1
#
_entry.id   AF-A0A2W5NDC4-F1
#
_cell.length_a   1.000
_cell.length_b   1.000
_cell.length_c   1.000
_cell.angle_alpha   90.00
_cell.angle_beta   90.00
_cell.angle_gamma   90.00
#
_symmetry.space_group_name_H-M   'P 1'
#
loop_
_entity.id
_entity.type
_entity.pdbx_description
1 polymer ?
#
loop_
_entity_poly.entity_id
_entity_poly.type
_entity_poly.pdbx_seq_one_letter_code
_entity_poly.pdbx_strand_id
1 'polypeptide(L)'
;MTPEEFIAALHAPRLPEGAAGLDAGALVAAFGLGLLIAFGFFALVRPAFRARRGAPRPGELLAGLAALPEAARPLAAARLFSGLGAPVPETVARGLYRPGAKLDTGEVEAALARAWAGADGAARRAAHV
;
A
#
# COMPACT_ATOMS: atom_id res chain seq x y z
N MET A 1 -32.27 -61.27 31.57
CA MET A 1 -32.03 -59.92 31.04
C MET A 1 -31.80 -60.06 29.55
N THR A 2 -32.75 -59.61 28.74
CA THR A 2 -32.67 -59.73 27.27
C THR A 2 -31.83 -58.57 26.69
N PRO A 3 -31.27 -58.72 25.48
CA PRO A 3 -30.56 -57.63 24.81
C PRO A 3 -31.42 -56.36 24.66
N GLU A 4 -32.73 -56.51 24.48
CA GLU A 4 -33.68 -55.41 24.39
C GLU A 4 -33.87 -54.67 25.72
N GLU A 5 -33.89 -55.40 26.85
CA GLU A 5 -33.91 -54.80 28.19
C GLU A 5 -32.63 -54.02 28.51
N PHE A 6 -31.48 -54.47 28.01
CA PHE A 6 -30.20 -53.78 28.18
C PHE A 6 -30.13 -52.48 27.37
N ILE A 7 -30.64 -52.49 26.14
CA ILE A 7 -30.70 -51.30 25.28
C ILE A 7 -31.71 -50.28 25.81
N ALA A 8 -32.86 -50.73 26.33
CA ALA A 8 -33.83 -49.85 26.96
C ALA A 8 -33.32 -49.22 28.28
N ALA A 9 -32.40 -49.89 28.98
CA ALA A 9 -31.76 -49.38 30.18
C ALA A 9 -30.60 -48.38 29.91
N LEU A 10 -30.11 -48.31 28.68
CA LEU A 10 -29.12 -47.31 28.27
C LEU A 10 -29.84 -45.97 28.06
N HIS A 11 -29.71 -45.07 29.03
CA HIS A 11 -30.12 -43.68 28.84
C HIS A 11 -29.45 -43.11 27.58
N ALA A 12 -30.26 -42.57 26.66
CA ALA A 12 -29.75 -41.92 25.46
C ALA A 12 -28.69 -40.87 25.86
N PRO A 13 -27.50 -40.86 25.24
CA PRO A 13 -26.45 -39.91 25.59
C PRO A 13 -26.98 -38.49 25.36
N ARG A 14 -27.30 -37.80 26.46
CA ARG A 14 -27.73 -36.40 26.40
C ARG A 14 -26.48 -35.55 26.25
N LEU A 15 -26.42 -34.80 25.14
CA LEU A 15 -25.43 -33.73 24.99
C LEU A 15 -25.69 -32.71 26.11
N PRO A 16 -24.66 -32.28 26.86
CA PRO A 16 -24.82 -31.28 27.90
C PRO A 16 -25.34 -29.99 27.27
N GLU A 17 -26.25 -29.31 27.98
CA GLU A 17 -26.79 -28.01 27.60
C GLU A 17 -25.63 -27.02 27.49
N GLY A 18 -25.20 -26.72 26.25
CA GLY A 18 -24.02 -25.90 25.95
C GLY A 18 -23.05 -26.51 24.93
N ALA A 19 -23.15 -27.81 24.62
CA ALA A 19 -22.21 -28.47 23.69
C ALA A 19 -22.33 -28.03 22.22
N ALA A 20 -23.46 -27.42 21.83
CA ALA A 20 -23.73 -27.04 20.43
C ALA A 20 -24.11 -25.56 20.26
N GLY A 21 -23.91 -24.74 21.29
CA GLY A 21 -24.27 -23.32 21.27
C GLY A 21 -23.20 -22.48 20.61
N LEU A 22 -23.54 -21.83 19.49
CA LEU A 22 -22.70 -20.78 18.91
C LEU A 22 -22.84 -19.53 19.79
N ASP A 23 -22.00 -19.43 20.82
CA ASP A 23 -22.01 -18.30 21.74
C ASP A 23 -21.57 -17.00 21.04
N ALA A 24 -22.12 -15.87 21.47
CA ALA A 24 -21.75 -14.55 20.96
C ALA A 24 -20.24 -14.29 21.17
N GLY A 25 -19.67 -14.78 22.27
CA GLY A 25 -18.23 -14.74 22.52
C GLY A 25 -17.43 -15.52 21.47
N ALA A 26 -17.90 -16.69 21.06
CA ALA A 26 -17.27 -17.51 20.03
C ALA A 26 -17.30 -16.81 18.65
N LEU A 27 -18.40 -16.13 18.33
CA LEU A 27 -18.53 -15.30 17.13
C LEU A 27 -17.52 -14.16 17.12
N VAL A 28 -17.42 -13.39 18.21
CA VAL A 28 -16.47 -12.28 18.32
C VAL A 28 -15.03 -12.79 18.23
N ALA A 29 -14.71 -13.90 18.89
CA ALA A 29 -13.39 -14.51 18.82
C ALA A 29 -13.03 -14.99 17.40
N ALA A 30 -13.97 -15.64 16.70
CA ALA A 30 -13.78 -16.08 15.32
C ALA A 30 -13.56 -14.90 14.36
N PHE A 31 -14.33 -13.81 14.53
CA PHE A 31 -14.14 -12.59 13.76
C PHE A 31 -12.79 -11.93 14.04
N GLY A 32 -12.40 -11.80 15.32
CA GLY A 32 -11.12 -11.23 15.71
C GLY A 32 -9.94 -12.04 15.15
N LEU A 33 -10.02 -13.37 15.24
CA LEU A 33 -9.01 -14.26 14.69
C LEU A 33 -8.94 -14.18 13.16
N GLY A 34 -10.10 -14.17 12.49
CA GLY A 34 -10.18 -13.98 11.04
C GLY A 34 -9.55 -12.66 10.59
N LEU A 35 -9.80 -11.57 11.32
CA LEU A 35 -9.20 -10.27 11.03
C LEU A 35 -7.69 -10.29 11.20
N LEU A 36 -7.20 -10.92 12.27
CA LEU A 36 -5.77 -11.07 12.55
C LEU A 36 -5.05 -11.84 11.43
N ILE A 37 -5.66 -12.94 10.97
CA ILE A 37 -5.16 -13.74 9.85
C ILE A 37 -5.17 -12.90 8.56
N ALA A 38 -6.25 -12.17 8.27
CA ALA A 38 -6.33 -11.30 7.10
C ALA A 38 -5.24 -10.22 7.11
N PHE A 39 -4.99 -9.59 8.26
CA PHE A 39 -3.90 -8.61 8.40
C PHE A 39 -2.52 -9.24 8.19
N GLY A 40 -2.29 -10.43 8.74
CA GLY A 40 -1.05 -11.17 8.51
C GLY A 40 -0.83 -11.50 7.03
N PHE A 41 -1.87 -12.00 6.36
CA PHE A 41 -1.83 -12.32 4.93
C PHE A 41 -1.63 -11.06 4.09
N PHE A 42 -2.35 -9.98 4.40
CA PHE A 42 -2.18 -8.70 3.72
C PHE A 42 -0.77 -8.15 3.90
N ALA A 43 -0.21 -8.20 5.11
CA ALA A 43 1.16 -7.76 5.38
C ALA A 43 2.20 -8.58 4.59
N LEU A 44 1.97 -9.90 4.46
CA LEU A 44 2.84 -10.80 3.71
C LEU A 44 2.77 -10.59 2.19
N VAL A 45 1.58 -10.33 1.65
CA VAL A 45 1.39 -10.18 0.19
C VAL A 45 1.60 -8.73 -0.29
N ARG A 46 1.44 -7.74 0.60
CA ARG A 46 1.68 -6.31 0.32
C ARG A 46 3.05 -6.00 -0.30
N PRO A 47 4.19 -6.55 0.14
CA PRO A 47 5.48 -6.31 -0.52
C PRO A 47 5.50 -6.85 -1.96
N ALA A 48 4.90 -8.00 -2.23
CA ALA A 48 4.82 -8.56 -3.59
C ALA A 48 3.96 -7.69 -4.53
N PHE A 49 2.85 -7.14 -4.04
CA PHE A 49 2.04 -6.19 -4.81
C PHE A 49 2.72 -4.82 -4.97
N ARG A 50 3.48 -4.36 -3.97
CA ARG A 50 4.28 -3.13 -4.08
C ARG A 50 5.44 -3.29 -5.07
N ALA A 51 6.11 -4.44 -5.08
CA ALA A 51 7.19 -4.73 -6.03
C ALA A 51 6.67 -4.80 -7.48
N ARG A 52 5.42 -5.25 -7.68
CA ARG A 52 4.79 -5.30 -9.01
C ARG A 52 4.27 -3.96 -9.51
N ARG A 53 3.97 -3.00 -8.63
CA ARG A 53 3.74 -1.61 -9.03
C ARG A 53 5.09 -1.00 -9.35
N GLY A 54 5.55 -1.23 -10.59
CA GLY A 54 6.76 -0.61 -11.11
C GLY A 54 6.75 0.89 -10.81
N ALA A 55 7.93 1.44 -10.48
CA ALA A 55 8.06 2.87 -10.29
C ALA A 55 7.50 3.59 -11.54
N PRO A 56 6.64 4.61 -11.36
CA PRO A 56 6.07 5.34 -12.50
C PRO A 56 7.18 5.84 -13.39
N ARG A 57 7.04 5.69 -14.71
CA ARG A 57 8.10 6.10 -15.64
C ARG A 57 8.26 7.63 -15.61
N PRO A 58 9.45 8.18 -15.85
CA PRO A 58 9.66 9.63 -15.86
C PRO A 58 8.71 10.37 -16.81
N GLY A 59 8.36 9.76 -17.95
CA GLY A 59 7.38 10.32 -18.88
C GLY A 59 5.94 10.39 -18.33
N GLU A 60 5.54 9.42 -17.50
CA GLU A 60 4.21 9.42 -16.85
C GLU A 60 4.12 10.52 -15.78
N LEU A 61 5.23 10.79 -15.09
CA LEU A 61 5.32 11.86 -14.10
C LEU A 61 5.27 13.24 -14.75
N LEU A 62 5.93 13.43 -15.89
CA LEU A 62 5.85 14.66 -16.68
C LEU A 62 4.47 14.88 -17.27
N ALA A 63 3.84 13.83 -17.81
CA ALA A 63 2.45 13.90 -18.27
C ALA A 63 1.48 14.27 -17.14
N GLY A 64 1.70 13.70 -15.95
CA GLY A 64 0.98 14.07 -14.74
C GLY A 64 1.11 15.56 -14.42
N LEU A 65 2.34 16.10 -14.43
CA LEU A 65 2.62 17.52 -14.20
C LEU A 65 1.95 18.43 -15.24
N ALA A 66 1.95 18.05 -16.51
CA ALA A 66 1.33 18.83 -17.58
C ALA A 66 -0.20 18.91 -17.42
N ALA A 67 -0.82 17.85 -16.89
CA ALA A 67 -2.26 17.80 -16.64
C ALA A 67 -2.73 18.68 -15.45
N LEU A 68 -1.82 19.13 -14.59
CA LEU A 68 -2.19 20.02 -13.47
C LEU A 68 -2.43 21.47 -13.93
N PRO A 69 -3.29 22.22 -13.21
CA PRO A 69 -3.42 23.66 -13.35
C PRO A 69 -2.06 24.34 -13.16
N GLU A 70 -1.78 25.40 -13.93
CA GLU A 70 -0.48 26.09 -13.91
C GLU A 70 -0.04 26.52 -12.50
N ALA A 71 -0.98 26.94 -11.66
CA ALA A 71 -0.71 27.33 -10.26
C ALA A 71 -0.25 26.16 -9.37
N ALA A 72 -0.64 24.92 -9.69
CA ALA A 72 -0.30 23.73 -8.92
C ALA A 72 0.98 23.03 -9.42
N ARG A 73 1.42 23.32 -10.65
CA ARG A 73 2.61 22.70 -11.26
C ARG A 73 3.91 22.90 -10.45
N PRO A 74 4.24 24.09 -9.90
CA PRO A 74 5.47 24.27 -9.14
C PRO A 74 5.50 23.43 -7.87
N LEU A 75 4.37 23.35 -7.16
CA LEU A 75 4.24 22.56 -5.94
C LEU A 75 4.35 21.05 -6.24
N ALA A 76 3.70 20.59 -7.30
CA ALA A 76 3.78 19.21 -7.73
C ALA A 76 5.21 18.83 -8.15
N ALA A 77 5.89 19.70 -8.91
CA ALA A 77 7.27 19.50 -9.32
C ALA A 77 8.22 19.44 -8.10
N ALA A 78 8.09 20.36 -7.15
CA ALA A 78 8.90 20.36 -5.93
C ALA A 78 8.73 19.07 -5.11
N ARG A 79 7.49 18.60 -4.95
CA ARG A 79 7.20 17.32 -4.30
C ARG A 79 7.86 16.15 -5.02
N LEU A 80 7.86 16.19 -6.35
CA LEU A 80 8.45 15.14 -7.16
C LEU A 80 9.98 15.05 -6.97
N PHE A 81 10.68 16.18 -6.98
CA PHE A 81 12.12 16.23 -6.68
C PHE A 81 12.42 15.76 -5.24
N SER A 82 11.60 16.15 -4.26
CA SER A 82 11.76 15.68 -2.88
C SER A 82 11.56 14.17 -2.75
N GLY A 83 10.62 13.58 -3.49
CA GLY A 83 10.38 12.14 -3.51
C GLY A 83 11.52 11.34 -4.13
N LEU A 84 12.31 11.98 -5.00
CA LEU A 84 13.51 11.42 -5.63
C LEU A 84 14.79 11.66 -4.82
N GLY A 85 14.70 12.40 -3.71
CA GLY A 85 15.88 12.81 -2.92
C GLY A 85 16.81 13.75 -3.68
N ALA A 86 16.33 14.42 -4.72
CA ALA A 86 17.09 15.33 -5.55
C ALA A 86 16.85 16.79 -5.14
N PRO A 87 17.84 17.68 -5.28
CA PRO A 87 17.64 19.10 -5.02
C PRO A 87 16.60 19.68 -5.99
N VAL A 88 15.72 20.52 -5.46
CA VAL A 88 14.70 21.21 -6.25
C VAL A 88 15.38 22.27 -7.13
N PRO A 89 15.16 22.28 -8.45
CA PRO A 89 15.71 23.31 -9.34
C PRO A 89 15.27 24.71 -8.93
N GLU A 90 16.16 25.69 -9.09
CA GLU A 90 15.89 27.07 -8.67
C GLU A 90 14.72 27.71 -9.45
N THR A 91 14.47 27.27 -10.68
CA THR A 91 13.30 27.64 -11.47
C THR A 91 11.98 27.17 -10.86
N VAL A 92 11.96 25.94 -10.32
CA VAL A 92 10.81 25.40 -9.58
C VAL A 92 10.64 26.14 -8.25
N ALA A 93 11.73 26.36 -7.51
CA ALA A 93 11.71 27.08 -6.25
C ALA A 93 11.15 28.50 -6.41
N ARG A 94 11.61 29.23 -7.43
CA ARG A 94 11.08 30.58 -7.75
C ARG A 94 9.60 30.54 -8.14
N GLY A 95 9.15 29.50 -8.83
CA GLY A 95 7.74 29.31 -9.19
C GLY A 95 6.82 29.11 -7.98
N LEU A 96 7.32 28.59 -6.86
CA LEU A 96 6.54 28.44 -5.62
C LEU A 96 6.20 29.78 -4.97
N TYR A 97 7.12 30.74 -5.04
CA TYR A 97 7.00 32.04 -4.38
C TYR A 97 6.45 33.14 -5.30
N ARG A 98 6.26 32.85 -6.59
CA ARG A 98 5.77 33.82 -7.57
C ARG A 98 4.55 33.25 -8.30
N PRO A 99 3.32 33.53 -7.82
CA PRO A 99 2.09 33.13 -8.49
C PRO A 99 2.08 33.61 -9.95
N GLY A 100 1.83 32.70 -10.90
CA GLY A 100 1.80 33.00 -12.33
C GLY A 100 3.17 32.99 -13.04
N ALA A 101 4.26 32.66 -12.35
CA ALA A 101 5.53 32.39 -13.02
C ALA A 101 5.40 31.14 -13.90
N LYS A 102 5.68 31.29 -15.20
CA LYS A 102 5.76 30.15 -16.11
C LYS A 102 6.96 29.29 -15.74
N LEU A 103 6.70 28.01 -15.49
CA LEU A 103 7.76 27.01 -15.39
C LEU A 103 8.33 26.75 -16.78
N ASP A 104 9.65 26.83 -16.89
CA ASP A 104 10.35 26.28 -18.04
C ASP A 104 10.24 24.75 -17.97
N THR A 105 9.39 24.21 -18.83
CA THR A 105 9.08 22.77 -18.84
C THR A 105 10.29 21.97 -19.32
N GLY A 106 11.11 22.52 -20.22
CA GLY A 106 12.30 21.83 -20.75
C GLY A 106 13.41 21.73 -19.70
N GLU A 107 13.61 22.78 -18.90
CA GLU A 107 14.58 22.75 -17.80
C GLU A 107 14.16 21.76 -16.70
N VAL A 108 12.87 21.74 -16.35
CA VAL A 108 12.29 20.82 -15.37
C VAL A 108 12.41 19.37 -15.84
N GLU A 109 12.12 19.11 -17.11
CA GLU A 109 12.28 17.78 -17.72
C GLU A 109 13.73 17.31 -17.70
N ALA A 110 14.68 18.16 -18.09
CA ALA A 110 16.11 17.84 -18.07
C ALA A 110 16.65 17.64 -16.64
N ALA A 111 16.17 18.41 -15.67
CA ALA A 111 16.51 18.21 -14.26
C ALA A 111 15.91 16.91 -13.71
N LEU A 112 14.67 16.58 -14.09
CA LEU A 112 14.01 15.37 -13.67
C LEU A 112 14.68 14.11 -14.25
N ALA A 113 15.03 14.12 -15.53
CA ALA A 113 15.74 13.00 -16.16
C ALA A 113 17.08 12.70 -15.47
N ARG A 114 17.83 13.75 -15.07
CA ARG A 114 19.08 13.62 -14.31
C ARG A 114 18.85 13.07 -12.91
N ALA A 115 17.85 13.58 -12.19
CA ALA A 115 17.48 13.09 -10.87
C ALA A 115 17.06 11.60 -10.91
N TRP A 116 16.30 11.21 -11.93
CA TRP A 116 15.85 9.85 -12.14
C TRP A 116 17.00 8.87 -12.42
N ALA A 117 17.92 9.24 -13.32
CA ALA A 117 19.11 8.44 -13.61
C ALA A 117 20.00 8.24 -12.37
N GLY A 118 20.10 9.25 -11.51
CA GLY A 118 20.81 9.15 -10.23
C GLY A 118 20.13 8.21 -9.24
N ALA A 119 18.79 8.28 -9.12
CA ALA A 119 18.00 7.44 -8.25
C ALA A 119 18.01 5.96 -8.67
N ASP A 120 17.85 5.67 -9.96
CA ASP A 120 17.95 4.31 -10.51
C ASP A 120 19.35 3.72 -10.29
N GLY A 121 20.41 4.53 -10.45
CA GLY A 121 21.78 4.12 -10.17
C GLY A 121 22.02 3.79 -8.69
N ALA A 122 21.44 4.56 -7.77
CA ALA A 122 21.52 4.29 -6.33
C ALA A 122 20.74 3.04 -5.94
N ALA A 123 19.53 2.86 -6.48
CA ALA A 123 18.70 1.68 -6.24
C ALA A 123 19.37 0.39 -6.77
N ARG A 124 20.00 0.42 -7.95
CA ARG A 124 20.76 -0.72 -8.48
C ARG A 124 21.99 -1.06 -7.64
N ARG A 125 22.72 -0.06 -7.12
CA ARG A 125 23.86 -0.29 -6.23
C ARG A 125 23.44 -0.93 -4.90
N ALA A 126 22.31 -0.50 -4.34
CA ALA A 126 21.77 -1.08 -3.10
C ALA A 126 21.24 -2.52 -3.27
N ALA A 127 20.88 -2.94 -4.48
CA ALA A 127 20.43 -4.30 -4.77
C ALA A 127 21.57 -5.32 -4.96
N HIS A 128 22.82 -4.87 -5.02
CA HIS A 128 24.03 -5.69 -5.22
C HIS A 128 24.91 -5.79 -3.96
N VAL A 129 24.41 -5.33 -2.81
CA VAL A 129 25.04 -5.47 -1.49
C VAL A 129 24.21 -6.44 -0.66
#